data_AF-A0A7C5QSG8-F1
#
_entry.id   AF-A0A7C5QSG8-F1
#
_cell.length_a   1.000
_cell.length_b   1.000
_cell.length_c   1.000
_cell.angle_alpha   90.00
_cell.angle_beta   90.00
_cell.angle_gamma   90.00
#
_symmetry.space_group_name_H-M   'P 1'
#
loop_
_entity.id
_entity.type
_entity.pdbx_description
1 polymer ?
#
loop_
_entity_poly.entity_id
_entity_poly.type
_entity_poly.pdbx_seq_one_letter_code
_entity_poly.pdbx_strand_id
1 'polypeptide(L)'
;MAQPNPTIQPITGKLSPWLMLLITLSLTMIGFQFVGMFLGLMAAWPLYPGGLEAFINELANPVGNPAMRPVLLIMQGVASFTGFIMVPWLLLRYVYDSQVQNIGLRKPSLMLALLAFAITLFFMGFNAPIIEWNKNLTLPWPALEETLRGLEDALARTSEFITRFDSPLQLLAGLLVIAVIPGIGEELVFRGLVQNHVYRLAGNMHVAIWVGALLFSLFHMQ
;
A
#
# COMPACT_ATOMS: atom_id res chain seq x y z
N MET A 1 8.08 -28.44 31.06
CA MET A 1 7.51 -28.79 29.75
C MET A 1 7.39 -27.49 28.96
N ALA A 2 8.24 -27.30 27.94
CA ALA A 2 8.15 -26.13 27.08
C ALA A 2 6.81 -26.18 26.34
N GLN A 3 6.02 -25.10 26.42
CA GLN A 3 4.82 -25.00 25.61
C GLN A 3 5.24 -25.03 24.13
N PRO A 4 4.51 -25.75 23.27
CA PRO A 4 4.79 -25.73 21.84
C PRO A 4 4.74 -24.27 21.39
N ASN A 5 5.84 -23.83 20.77
CA ASN A 5 5.93 -22.54 20.08
C ASN A 5 4.66 -22.40 19.22
N PRO A 6 3.83 -21.36 19.40
CA PRO A 6 2.55 -21.27 18.72
C PRO A 6 2.81 -21.11 17.23
N THR A 7 2.87 -22.25 16.56
CA THR A 7 3.09 -22.40 15.14
C THR A 7 2.06 -21.54 14.44
N ILE A 8 2.53 -20.48 13.79
CA ILE A 8 1.84 -19.92 12.64
C ILE A 8 1.66 -21.12 11.72
N GLN A 9 0.46 -21.70 11.67
CA GLN A 9 0.15 -22.77 10.74
C GLN A 9 0.44 -22.17 9.36
N PRO A 10 1.47 -22.66 8.65
CA PRO A 10 1.90 -22.03 7.41
C PRO A 10 0.73 -22.10 6.43
N ILE A 11 0.41 -20.96 5.83
CA ILE A 11 -0.61 -20.89 4.78
C ILE A 11 -0.17 -21.82 3.65
N THR A 12 -0.90 -22.93 3.47
CA THR A 12 -0.66 -23.89 2.40
C THR A 12 -1.55 -23.55 1.20
N GLY A 13 -0.94 -23.55 0.03
CA GLY A 13 -1.64 -23.47 -1.24
C GLY A 13 -1.34 -24.71 -2.06
N LYS A 14 -2.11 -24.90 -3.12
CA LYS A 14 -2.01 -26.05 -4.03
C LYS A 14 -0.69 -26.10 -4.82
N LEU A 15 0.08 -25.00 -4.80
CA LEU A 15 1.30 -24.81 -5.58
C LEU A 15 2.52 -24.60 -4.66
N SER A 16 3.72 -24.61 -5.25
CA SER A 16 4.97 -24.36 -4.51
C SER A 16 4.97 -22.96 -3.86
N PRO A 17 5.63 -22.77 -2.71
CA PRO A 17 5.62 -21.48 -2.00
C PRO A 17 6.16 -20.32 -2.84
N TRP A 18 7.16 -20.57 -3.69
CA TRP A 18 7.72 -19.58 -4.61
C TRP A 18 6.68 -19.12 -5.63
N LEU A 19 5.97 -20.06 -6.25
CA LEU A 19 4.93 -19.73 -7.23
C LEU A 19 3.77 -18.99 -6.57
N MET A 20 3.39 -19.37 -5.34
CA MET A 20 2.35 -18.66 -4.57
C MET A 20 2.75 -17.23 -4.22
N LEU A 21 4.02 -16.99 -3.88
CA LEU A 21 4.56 -15.65 -3.66
C LEU A 21 4.45 -14.80 -4.94
N LEU A 22 4.91 -15.33 -6.08
CA LEU A 22 4.84 -14.63 -7.36
C LEU A 22 3.40 -14.32 -7.77
N ILE A 23 2.49 -15.31 -7.68
CA ILE A 23 1.07 -15.13 -7.98
C ILE A 23 0.47 -14.04 -7.10
N THR A 24 0.77 -14.05 -5.79
CA THR A 24 0.26 -13.05 -4.85
C THR A 24 0.72 -11.65 -5.22
N LEU A 25 2.03 -11.46 -5.44
CA LEU A 25 2.58 -10.15 -5.80
C LEU A 25 2.04 -9.67 -7.14
N SER A 26 2.08 -10.51 -8.18
CA SER A 26 1.64 -10.14 -9.52
C SER A 26 0.15 -9.83 -9.59
N LEU A 27 -0.71 -10.67 -9.00
CA LEU A 27 -2.16 -10.43 -9.05
C LEU A 27 -2.58 -9.24 -8.20
N THR A 28 -1.94 -9.03 -7.05
CA THR A 28 -2.17 -7.82 -6.23
C THR A 28 -1.79 -6.58 -7.02
N MET A 29 -0.63 -6.59 -7.71
CA MET A 29 -0.19 -5.47 -8.54
C MET A 29 -1.09 -5.24 -9.75
N ILE A 30 -1.51 -6.29 -10.44
CA ILE A 30 -2.44 -6.16 -11.56
C ILE A 30 -3.80 -5.65 -11.07
N GLY A 31 -4.25 -6.17 -9.93
CA GLY A 31 -5.48 -5.76 -9.26
C GLY A 31 -5.46 -4.29 -8.86
N PHE A 32 -4.36 -3.80 -8.30
CA PHE A 32 -4.21 -2.40 -7.90
C PHE A 32 -4.05 -1.47 -9.11
N GLN A 33 -3.00 -1.72 -9.91
CA GLN A 33 -2.52 -0.77 -10.93
C GLN A 33 -3.39 -0.71 -12.18
N PHE A 34 -4.00 -1.83 -12.57
CA PHE A 34 -4.77 -1.90 -13.81
C PHE A 34 -6.26 -2.03 -13.53
N VAL A 35 -6.69 -3.11 -12.87
CA VAL A 35 -8.12 -3.38 -12.68
C VAL A 35 -8.75 -2.33 -11.77
N GLY A 36 -8.15 -2.11 -10.61
CA GLY A 36 -8.62 -1.20 -9.59
C GLY A 36 -8.56 0.26 -10.05
N MET A 37 -7.46 0.65 -10.71
CA MET A 37 -7.34 1.98 -11.32
C MET A 37 -8.40 2.22 -12.41
N PHE A 38 -8.66 1.24 -13.27
CA PHE A 38 -9.71 1.34 -14.30
C PHE A 38 -11.11 1.44 -13.68
N LEU A 39 -11.42 0.61 -12.70
CA LEU A 39 -12.69 0.69 -11.95
C LEU A 39 -12.82 2.03 -11.21
N GLY A 40 -11.73 2.52 -10.65
CA GLY A 40 -11.65 3.81 -9.99
C GLY A 40 -11.94 4.96 -10.95
N LEU A 41 -11.38 4.92 -12.16
CA LEU A 41 -11.65 5.90 -13.21
C LEU A 41 -13.13 5.90 -13.60
N MET A 42 -13.72 4.71 -13.81
CA MET A 42 -15.15 4.57 -14.11
C MET A 42 -16.05 5.07 -12.98
N ALA A 43 -15.65 4.88 -11.73
CA ALA A 43 -16.39 5.35 -10.56
C ALA A 43 -16.24 6.86 -10.34
N ALA A 44 -15.08 7.44 -10.64
CA ALA A 44 -14.77 8.84 -10.39
C ALA A 44 -15.28 9.77 -11.51
N TRP A 45 -15.27 9.30 -12.75
CA TRP A 45 -15.66 10.08 -13.93
C TRP A 45 -17.04 10.77 -13.80
N PRO A 46 -18.13 10.09 -13.38
CA PRO A 46 -19.45 10.71 -13.25
C PRO A 46 -19.53 11.86 -12.23
N LEU A 47 -18.53 11.97 -11.34
CA LEU A 47 -18.46 13.00 -10.31
C LEU A 47 -17.64 14.21 -10.76
N TYR A 48 -16.95 14.12 -11.89
CA TYR A 48 -16.23 15.24 -12.46
C TYR A 48 -17.20 16.15 -13.24
N PRO A 49 -17.20 17.49 -13.00
CA PRO A 49 -18.17 18.39 -13.62
C PRO A 49 -18.03 18.58 -15.15
N GLY A 50 -16.87 18.26 -15.74
CA GLY A 50 -16.58 18.45 -17.16
C GLY A 50 -16.92 17.26 -18.04
N GLY A 51 -16.74 17.42 -19.36
CA GLY A 51 -16.86 16.34 -20.36
C GLY A 51 -15.69 15.34 -20.34
N LEU A 52 -15.83 14.21 -21.04
CA LEU A 52 -14.86 13.09 -20.98
C LEU A 52 -13.46 13.54 -21.41
N GLU A 53 -13.41 14.37 -22.45
CA GLU A 53 -12.19 14.95 -22.96
C GLU A 53 -11.49 15.82 -21.89
N ALA A 54 -12.25 16.69 -21.21
CA ALA A 54 -11.71 17.54 -20.15
C ALA A 54 -11.16 16.70 -18.99
N PHE A 55 -11.89 15.67 -18.58
CA PHE A 55 -11.42 14.76 -17.52
C PHE A 55 -10.14 14.01 -17.90
N ILE A 56 -10.05 13.47 -19.11
CA ILE A 56 -8.84 12.78 -19.57
C ILE A 56 -7.65 13.75 -19.63
N ASN A 57 -7.88 14.99 -20.06
CA ASN A 57 -6.83 16.02 -20.08
C ASN A 57 -6.32 16.32 -18.65
N GLU A 58 -7.25 16.48 -17.71
CA GLU A 58 -6.93 16.84 -16.32
C GLU A 58 -6.28 15.70 -15.55
N LEU A 59 -6.45 14.44 -15.96
CA LEU A 59 -5.69 13.30 -15.43
C LEU A 59 -4.17 13.42 -15.69
N ALA A 60 -3.74 14.17 -16.71
CA ALA A 60 -2.32 14.40 -16.97
C ALA A 60 -1.69 15.39 -15.98
N ASN A 61 -2.48 16.29 -15.39
CA ASN A 61 -2.01 17.25 -14.39
C ASN A 61 -3.08 17.55 -13.32
N PRO A 62 -3.40 16.57 -12.46
CA PRO A 62 -4.57 16.66 -11.58
C PRO A 62 -4.42 17.68 -10.45
N VAL A 63 -3.19 18.06 -10.09
CA VAL A 63 -2.93 19.03 -9.00
C VAL A 63 -3.36 20.45 -9.39
N GLY A 64 -3.44 20.76 -10.69
CA GLY A 64 -3.85 22.08 -11.19
C GLY A 64 -5.34 22.41 -11.01
N ASN A 65 -6.18 21.39 -10.77
CA ASN A 65 -7.62 21.54 -10.71
C ASN A 65 -8.17 20.95 -9.40
N PRO A 66 -8.71 21.76 -8.47
CA PRO A 66 -9.28 21.28 -7.21
C PRO A 66 -10.39 20.23 -7.38
N ALA A 67 -11.11 20.22 -8.51
CA ALA A 67 -12.13 19.22 -8.81
C ALA A 67 -11.56 17.81 -9.00
N MET A 68 -10.26 17.68 -9.29
CA MET A 68 -9.58 16.40 -9.44
C MET A 68 -9.22 15.74 -8.10
N ARG A 69 -9.25 16.48 -6.98
CA ARG A 69 -8.96 15.90 -5.67
C ARG A 69 -9.89 14.73 -5.29
N PRO A 70 -11.22 14.89 -5.28
CA PRO A 70 -12.12 13.75 -5.00
C PRO A 70 -11.99 12.63 -6.04
N VAL A 71 -11.67 12.97 -7.30
CA VAL A 71 -11.39 11.98 -8.35
C VAL A 71 -10.21 11.10 -7.96
N LEU A 72 -9.07 11.69 -7.58
CA LEU A 72 -7.88 10.96 -7.15
C LEU A 72 -8.14 10.09 -5.93
N LEU A 73 -8.87 10.61 -4.93
CA LEU A 73 -9.23 9.85 -3.73
C LEU A 73 -10.10 8.62 -4.07
N ILE A 74 -11.11 8.78 -4.93
CA ILE A 74 -11.96 7.66 -5.34
C ILE A 74 -11.15 6.64 -6.13
N MET A 75 -10.33 7.10 -7.08
CA MET A 75 -9.46 6.23 -7.86
C MET A 75 -8.52 5.42 -6.96
N GLN A 76 -7.84 6.07 -6.03
CA GLN A 76 -6.94 5.43 -5.08
C GLN A 76 -7.68 4.46 -4.15
N GLY A 77 -8.83 4.87 -3.60
CA GLY A 77 -9.62 4.02 -2.70
C GLY A 77 -10.13 2.76 -3.38
N VAL A 78 -10.67 2.89 -4.60
CA VAL A 78 -11.15 1.75 -5.40
C VAL A 78 -9.98 0.86 -5.83
N ALA A 79 -8.84 1.46 -6.21
CA ALA A 79 -7.64 0.72 -6.56
C ALA A 79 -7.10 -0.08 -5.38
N SER A 80 -6.90 0.55 -4.21
CA SER A 80 -6.42 -0.10 -3.00
C SER A 80 -7.37 -1.17 -2.51
N PHE A 81 -8.68 -0.93 -2.52
CA PHE A 81 -9.67 -1.95 -2.15
C PHE A 81 -9.60 -3.15 -3.11
N THR A 82 -9.55 -2.91 -4.42
CA THR A 82 -9.51 -3.96 -5.44
C THR A 82 -8.24 -4.79 -5.32
N GLY A 83 -7.08 -4.11 -5.33
CA GLY A 83 -5.77 -4.75 -5.36
C GLY A 83 -5.36 -5.38 -4.04
N PHE A 84 -5.53 -4.67 -2.92
CA PHE A 84 -4.98 -5.10 -1.62
C PHE A 84 -5.99 -5.82 -0.72
N ILE A 85 -7.30 -5.73 -1.00
CA ILE A 85 -8.32 -6.43 -0.21
C ILE A 85 -9.02 -7.50 -1.04
N MET A 86 -9.69 -7.11 -2.13
CA MET A 86 -10.52 -8.02 -2.91
C MET A 86 -9.69 -9.13 -3.56
N VAL A 87 -8.57 -8.81 -4.21
CA VAL A 87 -7.72 -9.83 -4.86
C VAL A 87 -7.14 -10.83 -3.85
N PRO A 88 -6.47 -10.42 -2.75
CA PRO A 88 -5.98 -11.35 -1.73
C PRO A 88 -7.09 -12.20 -1.11
N TRP A 89 -8.28 -11.63 -0.92
CA TRP A 89 -9.46 -12.38 -0.48
C TRP A 89 -9.88 -13.46 -1.49
N LEU A 90 -9.94 -13.13 -2.79
CA LEU A 90 -10.23 -14.11 -3.85
C LEU A 90 -9.16 -15.20 -3.91
N LEU A 91 -7.89 -14.84 -3.77
CA LEU A 91 -6.81 -15.81 -3.72
C LEU A 91 -7.01 -16.76 -2.56
N LEU A 92 -7.18 -16.23 -1.34
CA LEU A 92 -7.42 -17.04 -0.13
C LEU A 92 -8.63 -17.97 -0.30
N ARG A 93 -9.67 -17.52 -1.00
CA ARG A 93 -10.89 -18.31 -1.22
C ARG A 93 -10.73 -19.43 -2.23
N TYR A 94 -10.01 -19.21 -3.33
CA TYR A 94 -10.01 -20.12 -4.48
C TYR A 94 -8.69 -20.87 -4.72
N VAL A 95 -7.56 -20.29 -4.29
CA VAL A 95 -6.21 -20.82 -4.55
C VAL A 95 -5.60 -21.47 -3.31
N TYR A 96 -5.84 -20.88 -2.14
CA TYR A 96 -5.32 -21.41 -0.87
C TYR A 96 -6.26 -22.45 -0.26
N ASP A 97 -5.67 -23.46 0.39
CA ASP A 97 -6.44 -24.48 1.12
C ASP A 97 -6.76 -24.04 2.55
N SER A 98 -6.05 -23.01 3.04
CA SER A 98 -6.27 -22.40 4.35
C SER A 98 -7.43 -21.39 4.30
N GLN A 99 -8.28 -21.42 5.33
CA GLN A 99 -9.33 -20.41 5.51
C GLN A 99 -8.73 -19.04 5.86
N VAL A 100 -9.48 -17.95 5.57
CA VAL A 100 -9.18 -16.56 6.01
C VAL A 100 -9.02 -16.46 7.54
N GLN A 101 -9.45 -17.44 8.31
CA GLN A 101 -9.24 -17.46 9.76
C GLN A 101 -7.78 -17.81 10.15
N ASN A 102 -7.01 -18.40 9.23
CA ASN A 102 -5.63 -18.86 9.47
C ASN A 102 -4.56 -17.79 9.16
N ILE A 103 -4.91 -16.65 8.55
CA ILE A 103 -4.00 -15.50 8.34
C ILE A 103 -3.65 -14.77 9.66
N GLY A 104 -4.06 -15.30 10.81
CA GLY A 104 -3.52 -14.85 12.10
C GLY A 104 -3.95 -13.45 12.50
N LEU A 105 -5.19 -13.04 12.17
CA LEU A 105 -5.85 -11.85 12.73
C LEU A 105 -6.05 -12.03 14.25
N ARG A 106 -4.96 -11.93 15.00
CA ARG A 106 -4.95 -11.95 16.45
C ARG A 106 -5.28 -10.55 16.94
N LYS A 107 -6.06 -10.46 18.01
CA LYS A 107 -6.27 -9.19 18.70
C LYS A 107 -4.91 -8.66 19.15
N PRO A 108 -4.48 -7.46 18.70
CA PRO A 108 -3.21 -6.92 19.13
C PRO A 108 -3.28 -6.68 20.65
N SER A 109 -2.18 -6.99 21.35
CA SER A 109 -2.02 -6.56 22.73
C SER A 109 -2.06 -5.03 22.78
N LEU A 110 -2.78 -4.45 23.74
CA LEU A 110 -2.81 -2.99 23.92
C LEU A 110 -1.39 -2.41 24.03
N MET A 111 -0.48 -3.12 24.70
CA MET A 111 0.92 -2.72 24.80
C MET A 111 1.60 -2.66 23.43
N LEU A 112 1.36 -3.65 22.56
CA LEU A 112 1.92 -3.66 21.20
C LEU A 112 1.30 -2.56 20.33
N ALA A 113 0.00 -2.27 20.50
CA ALA A 113 -0.67 -1.17 19.80
C ALA A 113 -0.11 0.20 20.25
N LEU A 114 0.07 0.41 21.55
CA LEU A 114 0.69 1.62 22.09
C LEU A 114 2.15 1.75 21.66
N LEU A 115 2.90 0.65 21.61
CA LEU A 115 4.27 0.65 21.11
C LEU A 115 4.31 1.00 19.62
N ALA A 116 3.45 0.40 18.80
CA ALA A 116 3.35 0.73 17.38
C ALA A 116 3.01 2.22 17.18
N PHE A 117 2.05 2.74 17.94
CA PHE A 117 1.69 4.16 17.93
C PHE A 117 2.87 5.06 18.34
N ALA A 118 3.57 4.74 19.42
CA ALA A 118 4.75 5.49 19.87
C ALA A 118 5.88 5.47 18.84
N ILE A 119 6.13 4.32 18.20
CA ILE A 119 7.10 4.17 17.12
C ILE A 119 6.67 5.04 15.93
N THR A 120 5.40 5.01 15.51
CA THR A 120 4.91 5.86 14.41
C THR A 120 5.14 7.34 14.71
N LEU A 121 4.77 7.82 15.92
CA LEU A 121 4.99 9.21 16.31
C LEU A 121 6.47 9.58 16.34
N PHE A 122 7.32 8.69 16.85
CA PHE A 122 8.78 8.89 16.83
C PHE A 122 9.30 9.03 15.41
N PHE A 123 8.91 8.11 14.51
CA PHE A 123 9.36 8.12 13.11
C PHE A 123 8.82 9.29 12.31
N MET A 124 7.64 9.83 12.63
CA MET A 124 7.15 11.07 12.02
C MET A 124 8.13 12.23 12.24
N GLY A 125 8.70 12.37 13.45
CA GLY A 125 9.73 13.39 13.73
C GLY A 125 11.11 13.00 13.22
N PHE A 126 11.50 11.74 13.39
CA PHE A 126 12.81 11.22 12.98
C PHE A 126 13.02 11.23 11.45
N ASN A 127 11.96 11.13 10.66
CA ASN A 127 12.06 11.20 9.21
C ASN A 127 12.48 12.59 8.71
N ALA A 128 12.18 13.68 9.44
CA ALA A 128 12.51 15.04 9.01
C ALA A 128 14.01 15.25 8.74
N PRO A 129 14.96 14.92 9.64
CA PRO A 129 16.38 15.05 9.35
C PRO A 129 16.87 14.11 8.23
N ILE A 130 16.24 12.95 8.04
CA ILE A 130 16.57 12.02 6.94
C ILE A 130 16.17 12.62 5.60
N ILE A 131 14.97 13.21 5.52
CA ILE A 131 14.47 13.89 4.33
C ILE A 131 15.38 15.09 4.02
N GLU A 132 15.74 15.89 5.02
CA GLU A 132 16.64 17.03 4.82
C GLU A 132 18.03 16.57 4.33
N TRP A 133 18.57 15.50 4.90
CA TRP A 133 19.81 14.91 4.42
C TRP A 133 19.70 14.43 2.97
N ASN A 134 18.60 13.77 2.61
CA ASN A 134 18.35 13.28 1.24
C ASN A 134 18.25 14.43 0.22
N LYS A 135 17.55 15.52 0.54
CA LYS A 135 17.41 16.70 -0.32
C LYS A 135 18.75 17.38 -0.63
N ASN A 136 19.67 17.34 0.33
CA ASN A 136 21.00 17.93 0.21
C ASN A 136 22.04 17.00 -0.46
N LEU A 137 21.66 15.79 -0.88
CA LEU A 137 22.54 14.93 -1.66
C LEU A 137 22.74 15.52 -3.07
N THR A 138 24.00 15.59 -3.48
CA THR A 138 24.40 15.89 -4.86
C THR A 138 24.88 14.62 -5.52
N LEU A 139 24.29 14.24 -6.65
CA LEU A 139 24.66 13.03 -7.37
C LEU A 139 25.68 13.36 -8.46
N PRO A 140 26.59 12.42 -8.78
CA PRO A 140 27.58 12.65 -9.84
C PRO A 140 26.98 12.61 -11.26
N TRP A 141 25.67 12.36 -11.40
CA TRP A 141 24.96 12.24 -12.68
C TRP A 141 23.86 13.30 -12.79
N PRO A 142 24.11 14.48 -13.38
CA PRO A 142 23.18 15.62 -13.36
C PRO A 142 21.80 15.31 -13.96
N ALA A 143 21.75 14.57 -15.08
CA ALA A 143 20.48 14.20 -15.71
C ALA A 143 19.63 13.26 -14.83
N LEU A 144 20.28 12.35 -14.10
CA LEU A 144 19.60 11.48 -13.14
C LEU A 144 19.14 12.28 -11.93
N GLU A 145 19.97 13.20 -11.43
CA GLU A 145 19.61 14.07 -10.31
C GLU A 145 18.38 14.92 -10.64
N GLU A 146 18.34 15.58 -11.79
CA GLU A 146 17.20 16.38 -12.24
C GLU A 146 15.92 15.53 -12.32
N THR A 147 16.03 14.30 -12.84
CA THR A 147 14.89 13.37 -12.92
C THR A 147 14.40 12.98 -11.52
N LEU A 148 15.30 12.62 -10.61
CA LEU A 148 14.95 12.19 -9.26
C LEU A 148 14.35 13.34 -8.44
N ARG A 149 14.90 14.55 -8.53
CA ARG A 149 14.34 15.75 -7.90
C ARG A 149 12.96 16.08 -8.46
N GLY A 150 12.77 15.98 -9.78
CA GLY A 150 11.47 16.19 -10.42
C GLY A 150 10.41 15.20 -9.96
N LEU A 151 10.77 13.92 -9.75
CA LEU A 151 9.88 12.92 -9.17
C LEU A 151 9.55 13.25 -7.71
N GLU A 152 10.54 13.59 -6.88
CA GLU A 152 10.33 13.97 -5.47
C GLU A 152 9.35 15.15 -5.36
N ASP A 153 9.55 16.20 -6.16
CA ASP A 153 8.68 17.37 -6.18
C ASP A 153 7.26 17.06 -6.65
N ALA A 154 7.10 16.17 -7.63
CA ALA A 154 5.79 15.73 -8.12
C ALA A 154 5.03 14.93 -7.04
N LEU A 155 5.72 14.04 -6.33
CA LEU A 155 5.17 13.27 -5.21
C LEU A 155 4.78 14.18 -4.04
N ALA A 156 5.62 15.16 -3.71
CA ALA A 156 5.33 16.14 -2.67
C ALA A 156 4.06 16.95 -2.98
N ARG A 157 3.96 17.50 -4.20
CA ARG A 157 2.77 18.28 -4.63
C ARG A 157 1.51 17.43 -4.62
N THR A 158 1.58 16.20 -5.14
CA THR A 158 0.42 15.29 -5.18
C THR A 158 0.00 14.89 -3.77
N SER A 159 0.96 14.58 -2.90
CA SER A 159 0.71 14.24 -1.49
C SER A 159 0.04 15.39 -0.74
N GLU A 160 0.56 16.62 -0.88
CA GLU A 160 -0.05 17.81 -0.29
C GLU A 160 -1.49 18.01 -0.79
N PHE A 161 -1.70 17.85 -2.10
CA PHE A 161 -3.01 18.03 -2.73
C PHE A 161 -4.06 17.04 -2.20
N ILE A 162 -3.75 15.75 -2.12
CA ILE A 162 -4.72 14.74 -1.64
C ILE A 162 -4.94 14.82 -0.13
N THR A 163 -3.93 15.27 0.63
CA THR A 163 -3.98 15.38 2.11
C THR A 163 -4.45 16.75 2.63
N ARG A 164 -4.81 17.68 1.74
CA ARG A 164 -5.44 18.96 2.13
C ARG A 164 -6.91 18.77 2.48
N PHE A 165 -7.30 19.05 3.71
CA PHE A 165 -8.69 18.88 4.18
C PHE A 165 -9.29 20.22 4.64
N ASP A 166 -10.38 20.64 4.00
CA ASP A 166 -11.06 21.90 4.36
C ASP A 166 -12.23 21.69 5.34
N SER A 167 -12.55 20.44 5.71
CA SER A 167 -13.60 20.12 6.69
C SER A 167 -13.36 18.78 7.40
N PRO A 168 -13.95 18.56 8.59
CA PRO A 168 -13.86 17.28 9.30
C PRO A 168 -14.39 16.09 8.48
N LEU A 169 -15.43 16.29 7.67
CA LEU A 169 -15.96 15.22 6.82
C LEU A 169 -14.96 14.83 5.72
N GLN A 170 -14.31 15.82 5.09
CA GLN A 170 -13.25 15.55 4.12
C GLN A 170 -12.06 14.85 4.76
N LEU A 171 -11.69 15.22 6.00
CA LEU A 171 -10.65 14.54 6.77
C LEU A 171 -11.01 13.07 7.01
N LEU A 172 -12.22 12.78 7.49
CA LEU A 172 -12.67 11.41 7.73
C LEU A 172 -12.68 10.57 6.44
N ALA A 173 -13.17 11.13 5.33
CA ALA A 173 -13.14 10.47 4.03
C ALA A 173 -11.71 10.21 3.55
N GLY A 174 -10.81 11.20 3.69
CA GLY A 174 -9.40 11.06 3.37
C GLY A 174 -8.69 10.01 4.21
N LEU A 175 -8.91 9.98 5.52
CA LEU A 175 -8.36 8.96 6.42
C LEU A 175 -8.84 7.56 6.04
N LEU A 176 -10.11 7.41 5.69
CA LEU A 176 -10.64 6.11 5.24
C LEU A 176 -9.92 5.63 3.97
N VAL A 177 -9.79 6.51 2.98
CA VAL A 177 -9.23 6.20 1.66
C VAL A 177 -7.72 6.01 1.67
N ILE A 178 -6.98 6.89 2.36
CA ILE A 178 -5.52 6.95 2.30
C ILE A 178 -4.88 6.10 3.41
N ALA A 179 -5.52 5.97 4.58
CA ALA A 179 -4.92 5.28 5.73
C ALA A 179 -5.59 3.93 6.02
N VAL A 180 -6.93 3.89 6.13
CA VAL A 180 -7.62 2.68 6.61
C VAL A 180 -7.68 1.58 5.54
N ILE A 181 -8.16 1.89 4.34
CA ILE A 181 -8.28 0.91 3.26
C ILE A 181 -6.90 0.34 2.89
N PRO A 182 -5.86 1.15 2.59
CA PRO A 182 -4.53 0.65 2.30
C PRO A 182 -3.92 -0.07 3.50
N GLY A 183 -4.05 0.49 4.72
CA GLY A 183 -3.48 -0.14 5.92
C GLY A 183 -4.03 -1.54 6.20
N ILE A 184 -5.32 -1.78 5.99
CA ILE A 184 -5.91 -3.13 6.11
C ILE A 184 -5.44 -4.04 4.97
N GLY A 185 -5.48 -3.54 3.73
CA GLY A 185 -5.13 -4.33 2.55
C GLY A 185 -3.65 -4.73 2.51
N GLU A 186 -2.75 -3.80 2.82
CA GLU A 186 -1.32 -4.04 2.85
C GLU A 186 -0.93 -5.02 3.97
N GLU A 187 -1.56 -4.94 5.13
CA GLU A 187 -1.36 -5.93 6.20
C GLU A 187 -1.78 -7.34 5.74
N LEU A 188 -2.91 -7.45 5.02
CA LEU A 188 -3.38 -8.71 4.45
C LEU A 188 -2.41 -9.27 3.40
N VAL A 189 -1.89 -8.43 2.50
CA VAL A 189 -0.94 -8.85 1.45
C VAL A 189 0.41 -9.18 2.06
N PHE A 190 1.04 -8.23 2.74
CA PHE A 190 2.45 -8.32 3.09
C PHE A 190 2.67 -9.20 4.31
N ARG A 191 1.95 -8.96 5.41
CA ARG A 191 2.09 -9.81 6.61
C ARG A 191 1.28 -11.08 6.49
N GLY A 192 0.08 -10.98 5.94
CA GLY A 192 -0.82 -12.12 5.76
C GLY A 192 -0.31 -13.12 4.74
N LEU A 193 0.16 -12.71 3.55
CA LEU A 193 0.56 -13.65 2.49
C LEU A 193 2.08 -13.67 2.25
N VAL A 194 2.69 -12.53 1.90
CA VAL A 194 4.09 -12.47 1.45
C VAL A 194 5.07 -12.95 2.51
N GLN A 195 4.98 -12.44 3.73
CA GLN A 195 5.86 -12.82 4.84
C GLN A 195 5.71 -14.31 5.18
N ASN A 196 4.48 -14.85 5.11
CA ASN A 196 4.23 -16.28 5.31
C ASN A 196 4.91 -17.13 4.23
N HIS A 197 4.85 -16.73 2.95
CA HIS A 197 5.55 -17.43 1.87
C HIS A 197 7.05 -17.37 1.99
N VAL A 198 7.60 -16.20 2.30
CA VAL A 198 9.04 -16.04 2.48
C VAL A 198 9.50 -16.89 3.67
N TYR A 199 8.72 -16.94 4.75
CA TYR A 199 9.02 -17.82 5.88
C TYR A 199 9.04 -19.30 5.48
N ARG A 200 8.09 -19.76 4.66
CA ARG A 200 8.07 -21.15 4.14
C ARG A 200 9.26 -21.46 3.24
N LEU A 201 9.78 -20.46 2.51
CA LEU A 201 10.95 -20.62 1.64
C LEU A 201 12.27 -20.61 2.43
N ALA A 202 12.41 -19.68 3.38
CA ALA A 202 13.66 -19.45 4.09
C ALA A 202 13.79 -20.23 5.41
N GLY A 203 12.67 -20.70 5.97
CA GLY A 203 12.63 -21.32 7.30
C GLY A 203 12.97 -20.38 8.46
N ASN A 204 13.13 -19.08 8.21
CA ASN A 204 13.60 -18.09 9.19
C ASN A 204 12.70 -16.84 9.19
N MET A 205 12.13 -16.52 10.36
CA MET A 205 11.21 -15.39 10.53
C MET A 205 11.90 -14.04 10.33
N HIS A 206 13.17 -13.89 10.73
CA HIS A 206 13.91 -12.64 10.53
C HIS A 206 14.14 -12.36 9.05
N VAL A 207 14.47 -13.39 8.27
CA VAL A 207 14.59 -13.28 6.80
C VAL A 207 13.25 -12.89 6.20
N ALA A 208 12.16 -13.51 6.65
CA ALA A 208 10.82 -13.17 6.19
C ALA A 208 10.43 -11.70 6.46
N ILE A 209 10.79 -11.17 7.63
CA ILE A 209 10.55 -9.78 8.00
C ILE A 209 11.36 -8.83 7.12
N TRP A 210 12.67 -9.06 6.96
CA TRP A 210 13.54 -8.20 6.16
C TRP A 210 13.16 -8.18 4.69
N VAL A 211 12.91 -9.35 4.10
CA VAL A 211 12.47 -9.45 2.70
C VAL A 211 11.08 -8.87 2.53
N GLY A 212 10.15 -9.11 3.46
CA GLY A 212 8.82 -8.51 3.45
C GLY A 212 8.89 -6.98 3.47
N ALA A 213 9.74 -6.40 4.33
CA ALA A 213 9.97 -4.96 4.39
C ALA A 213 10.60 -4.42 3.10
N LEU A 214 11.58 -5.12 2.52
CA LEU A 214 12.18 -4.73 1.24
C LEU A 214 11.14 -4.72 0.11
N LEU A 215 10.34 -5.78 -0.01
CA LEU A 215 9.28 -5.87 -1.02
C LEU A 215 8.22 -4.78 -0.82
N PHE A 216 7.83 -4.51 0.43
CA PHE A 216 6.91 -3.42 0.77
C PHE A 216 7.46 -2.07 0.31
N SER A 217 8.73 -1.77 0.61
CA SER A 217 9.38 -0.52 0.18
C SER A 217 9.44 -0.40 -1.34
N LEU A 218 9.73 -1.49 -2.07
CA LEU A 218 9.75 -1.48 -3.54
C LEU A 218 8.38 -1.15 -4.15
N PHE A 219 7.29 -1.56 -3.49
CA PHE A 219 5.92 -1.23 -3.92
C PHE A 219 5.55 0.24 -3.70
N HIS A 220 6.28 0.93 -2.82
CA HIS A 220 6.07 2.34 -2.47
C HIS A 220 7.05 3.29 -3.18
N MET A 221 7.82 2.81 -4.17
CA MET A 221 8.75 3.66 -4.93
C MET A 221 8.05 4.57 -5.96
N GLN A 222 6.84 5.03 -5.68
CA GLN A 222 5.95 5.75 -6.60
C GLN A 222 5.07 6.77 -5.88
#